data_AF-A0A9E2IXT7-F1
#
_entry.id   AF-A0A9E2IXT7-F1
#
_cell.length_a   1.000
_cell.length_b   1.000
_cell.length_c   1.000
_cell.angle_alpha   90.00
_cell.angle_beta   90.00
_cell.angle_gamma   90.00
#
_symmetry.space_group_name_H-M   'P 1'
#
loop_
_entity.id
_entity.type
_entity.pdbx_description
1 polymer ?
#
loop_
_entity_poly.entity_id
_entity_poly.type
_entity_poly.pdbx_seq_one_letter_code
_entity_poly.pdbx_strand_id
1 'polypeptide(L)' 'MKRFFVIVMATLFLSGCGAAARESGFYEHSTMYKSWDHLKFSICGYKSVDPMEIKQSKEQGWWGITVMGSN' A
#
# COMPACT_ATOMS: atom_id res chain seq x y z
N MET A 1 -24.91 15.67 -19.61
CA MET A 1 -24.77 15.86 -18.15
C MET A 1 -24.09 14.68 -17.45
N LYS A 2 -24.69 13.48 -17.40
CA LYS A 2 -24.13 12.30 -16.69
C LYS A 2 -22.72 11.85 -17.12
N ARG A 3 -22.34 12.03 -18.39
CA ARG A 3 -20.99 11.68 -18.91
C ARG A 3 -19.88 12.54 -18.31
N PHE A 4 -20.13 13.84 -18.10
CA PHE A 4 -19.14 14.74 -17.50
C PHE A 4 -18.88 14.41 -16.03
N PHE A 5 -19.93 14.04 -15.29
CA PHE A 5 -19.79 13.58 -13.91
C PHE A 5 -18.89 12.34 -13.80
N VAL A 6 -19.09 11.35 -14.68
CA VAL A 6 -18.25 10.14 -14.73
C VAL A 6 -16.78 10.48 -15.02
N ILE A 7 -16.52 11.38 -15.97
CA ILE A 7 -15.16 11.80 -16.31
C ILE A 7 -14.49 12.49 -15.12
N VAL A 8 -15.19 13.41 -14.44
CA VAL A 8 -14.66 14.11 -13.26
C VAL A 8 -14.36 13.12 -12.13
N MET A 9 -15.28 12.19 -11.85
CA MET A 9 -15.06 11.17 -10.82
C MET A 9 -13.86 10.28 -11.14
N ALA A 10 -13.70 9.86 -12.39
CA ALA A 10 -12.57 9.05 -12.82
C ALA A 10 -11.25 9.80 -12.68
N THR A 11 -11.21 11.09 -13.05
CA THR A 11 -9.99 11.91 -12.91
C THR A 11 -9.58 12.11 -11.45
N LEU A 12 -10.54 12.34 -10.55
CA LEU A 12 -10.27 12.46 -9.12
C LEU A 12 -9.75 11.14 -8.54
N PHE A 13 -10.36 10.02 -8.91
CA PHE A 13 -9.93 8.69 -8.48
C PHE A 13 -8.51 8.35 -8.92
N LEU A 14 -8.16 8.64 -10.19
CA LEU A 14 -6.82 8.42 -10.73
C LEU A 14 -5.78 9.35 -10.09
N SER A 15 -6.14 10.60 -9.80
CA SER A 15 -5.25 11.55 -9.12
C SER A 15 -4.95 11.14 -7.67
N GLY A 16 -5.93 10.58 -6.95
CA GLY A 16 -5.74 10.05 -5.60
C GLY A 16 -4.86 8.80 -5.57
N CYS A 17 -5.05 7.88 -6.51
CA CYS A 17 -4.18 6.70 -6.64
C CYS A 17 -2.73 7.07 -6.97
N GLY A 18 -2.50 8.07 -7.83
CA GLY A 18 -1.15 8.51 -8.17
C GLY A 18 -0.39 9.15 -7.00
N ALA A 19 -1.07 9.95 -6.19
CA ALA A 19 -0.48 10.55 -4.99
C ALA A 19 -0.07 9.49 -3.96
N ALA A 20 -0.97 8.55 -3.66
CA ALA A 20 -0.69 7.44 -2.74
C ALA A 20 0.41 6.50 -3.26
N ALA A 21 0.46 6.24 -4.57
CA ALA A 21 1.54 5.47 -5.19
C ALA A 21 2.89 6.19 -5.07
N ARG A 22 2.92 7.52 -5.18
CA ARG A 22 4.17 8.29 -5.03
C ARG A 22 4.64 8.34 -3.57
N GLU A 23 3.74 8.59 -2.63
CA GLU A 23 4.09 8.65 -1.20
C GLU A 23 4.49 7.29 -0.61
N SER A 24 3.92 6.20 -1.12
CA SER A 24 4.29 4.84 -0.70
C SER A 24 5.62 4.35 -1.28
N GLY A 25 6.26 5.09 -2.20
CA GLY A 25 7.42 4.60 -2.94
C GLY A 25 7.07 3.51 -3.97
N PHE A 26 5.79 3.32 -4.30
CA PHE A 26 5.34 2.25 -5.20
C PHE A 26 6.05 2.24 -6.55
N TYR A 27 6.35 3.41 -7.11
CA TYR A 27 7.06 3.53 -8.38
C TYR A 27 8.55 3.16 -8.32
N GLU A 28 9.14 3.10 -7.11
CA GLU A 28 10.56 2.78 -6.90
C GLU A 28 10.79 1.26 -6.81
N HIS A 29 9.73 0.47 -6.73
CA HIS A 29 9.78 -0.98 -6.63
C HIS A 29 9.21 -1.64 -7.89
N SER A 30 9.95 -2.64 -8.41
CA SER A 30 9.58 -3.34 -9.65
C SER A 30 8.35 -4.25 -9.51
N THR A 31 7.96 -4.56 -8.30
CA THR A 31 6.84 -5.47 -7.96
C THR A 31 6.06 -4.85 -6.82
N MET A 32 4.75 -5.12 -6.69
CA MET A 32 3.98 -4.72 -5.49
C MET A 32 4.37 -5.53 -4.24
N TYR A 33 4.85 -6.77 -4.45
CA TYR A 33 5.27 -7.68 -3.40
C TYR A 33 6.47 -8.48 -3.89
N LYS A 34 7.54 -8.54 -3.08
CA LYS A 34 8.69 -9.43 -3.36
C LYS A 34 8.31 -10.90 -3.19
N SER A 35 7.38 -11.20 -2.29
CA SER A 35 6.83 -12.53 -2.04
C SER A 35 5.33 -12.44 -1.68
N TRP A 36 4.63 -13.57 -1.75
CA TRP A 36 3.22 -13.67 -1.34
C TRP A 36 3.01 -13.50 0.17
N ASP A 37 4.07 -13.44 0.96
CA ASP A 37 3.99 -13.39 2.41
C ASP A 37 3.40 -12.06 2.90
N HIS A 38 3.67 -10.95 2.20
CA HIS A 38 3.04 -9.65 2.49
C HIS A 38 1.52 -9.68 2.25
N LEU A 39 1.08 -10.39 1.19
CA LEU A 39 -0.34 -10.57 0.91
C LEU A 39 -1.00 -11.47 1.97
N LYS A 40 -0.35 -12.59 2.33
CA LYS A 40 -0.84 -13.48 3.40
C LYS A 40 -0.97 -12.73 4.72
N PHE A 41 0.02 -11.93 5.10
CA PHE A 41 -0.04 -11.06 6.27
C PHE A 41 -1.24 -10.10 6.21
N SER A 42 -1.47 -9.47 5.05
CA SER A 42 -2.59 -8.53 4.84
C SER A 42 -3.97 -9.22 4.91
N ILE A 43 -4.08 -10.47 4.47
CA ILE A 43 -5.34 -11.24 4.45
C ILE A 43 -5.61 -11.93 5.80
N CYS A 44 -4.57 -12.37 6.51
CA CYS A 44 -4.71 -13.03 7.81
C CYS A 44 -5.10 -12.09 8.96
N GLY A 45 -5.24 -10.79 8.67
CA GLY A 45 -5.74 -9.76 9.58
C GLY A 45 -4.65 -9.12 10.43
N TYR A 46 -4.82 -7.84 10.75
CA TYR A 46 -3.94 -7.07 11.64
C TYR A 46 -3.97 -7.67 13.06
N LYS A 47 -3.09 -8.65 13.32
CA LYS A 47 -2.82 -9.17 14.66
C LYS A 47 -1.66 -8.38 15.29
N SER A 48 -1.42 -8.62 16.58
CA SER A 48 -0.20 -8.17 17.26
C SER A 48 1.01 -8.65 16.45
N VAL A 49 1.68 -7.71 15.80
CA VAL A 49 2.81 -8.00 14.90
C VAL A 49 3.92 -8.61 15.73
N ASP A 50 4.29 -9.84 15.43
CA ASP A 50 5.38 -10.53 16.12
C ASP A 50 6.73 -9.90 15.74
N PRO A 51 7.73 -9.81 16.63
CA PRO A 51 9.06 -9.30 16.28
C PRO A 51 9.70 -10.00 15.07
N MET A 52 9.35 -11.27 14.81
CA MET A 52 9.82 -11.99 13.63
C MET A 52 9.20 -11.47 12.33
N GLU A 53 7.93 -11.06 12.34
CA GLU A 53 7.25 -10.47 11.18
C GLU A 53 7.81 -9.08 10.85
N ILE A 54 8.18 -8.31 11.87
CA ILE A 54 8.89 -7.02 11.69
C ILE A 54 10.25 -7.25 11.03
N LYS A 55 10.98 -8.27 11.46
CA LYS A 55 12.28 -8.63 10.86
C LYS A 55 12.11 -9.10 9.41
N GLN A 56 11.12 -9.95 9.15
CA GLN A 56 10.80 -10.42 7.80
C GLN A 56 10.40 -9.27 6.87
N SER A 57 9.61 -8.32 7.36
CA SER A 57 9.24 -7.12 6.59
C SER A 57 10.46 -6.32 6.12
N LYS A 58 11.46 -6.15 7.00
CA LYS A 58 12.72 -5.47 6.67
C LYS A 58 13.59 -6.29 5.70
N GLU A 59 13.73 -7.59 5.91
CA GLU A 59 14.56 -8.47 5.07
C GLU A 59 13.96 -8.71 3.68
N GLN A 60 12.64 -8.78 3.59
CA GLN A 60 11.89 -8.89 2.35
C GLN A 60 11.69 -7.55 1.65
N GLY A 61 12.12 -6.45 2.28
CA GLY A 61 12.03 -5.11 1.73
C GLY A 61 10.60 -4.70 1.40
N TRP A 62 9.65 -4.99 2.29
CA TRP A 62 8.27 -4.52 2.13
C TRP A 62 8.22 -3.01 2.37
N TRP A 63 7.56 -2.28 1.46
CA TRP A 63 7.40 -0.83 1.56
C TRP A 63 5.95 -0.45 1.80
N GLY A 64 5.75 0.68 2.46
CA GLY A 64 4.45 1.22 2.78
C GLY A 64 4.59 2.55 3.50
N ILE A 65 3.47 3.27 3.59
CA ILE A 65 3.42 4.54 4.32
C ILE A 65 3.53 4.20 5.81
N THR A 66 4.56 4.73 6.48
CA THR A 66 4.68 4.64 7.94
C THR A 66 3.62 5.51 8.58
N VAL A 67 2.44 4.94 8.83
CA VAL A 67 1.49 5.55 9.75
C VAL A 67 2.08 5.40 11.15
N MET A 68 2.50 6.52 11.76
CA MET A 68 2.80 6.55 13.18
C MET A 68 1.58 6.02 13.91
N GLY A 69 1.66 4.81 14.46
CA GLY A 69 0.69 4.35 15.44
C GLY A 69 0.74 5.34 16.59
N SER A 70 -0.37 6.05 16.82
CA SER A 70 -0.55 6.77 18.08
C SER A 70 -0.57 5.70 19.17
N ASN A 71 0.52 5.63 19.93
CA ASN A 71 0.53 4.96 21.23
C ASN A 71 -0.50 5.62 22.14
#